data_AF-A0A969P795-F1
#
_entry.id   AF-A0A969P795-F1
#
_cell.length_a   1.000
_cell.length_b   1.000
_cell.length_c   1.000
_cell.angle_alpha   90.00
_cell.angle_beta   90.00
_cell.angle_gamma   90.00
#
_symmetry.space_group_name_H-M   'P 1'
#
loop_
_entity.id
_entity.type
_entity.pdbx_description
1 polymer ?
#
loop_
_entity_poly.entity_id
_entity_poly.type
_entity_poly.pdbx_seq_one_letter_code
_entity_poly.pdbx_strand_id
1 'polypeptide(L)'
;MADDEHLSDAEQSVATQLEKAGWQVTLPPPNTTGYDFEALKGRETIAVQVKNHRVPVKVPQIERFLNFFDLPVARRFTKGLLVSANGYTHNALTYFANADSPKVRLAVIKEGTVHWIRFEEHETEPPPKELIYVGVFTCKGGVGKTTISAHLAGAIALSGYNVALIDLDPQKNLTTLLDGGVILPSVGNRPGHTVKVFELEEWDRNTPPENIDMIVCDCSPVFEENPVDLIEKFSYCLIPTTLNPLGLNKNGYVIKNTLKAIRSVNRQAYIFVLINNYFRDEAQKAQVLKNQYKKYFSKLSEQEERFQFIDPDDASIRNSRQLFYWGYHIYNGDKPELAFTPIGGKCAPKADFLNLLDYLEEHSDIAQYKSRM
;
A
#
# COMPACT_ATOMS: atom_id res chain seq x y z
N MET A 1 -28.85 -20.76 -15.94
CA MET A 1 -29.76 -19.63 -16.18
C MET A 1 -28.87 -18.53 -16.69
N ALA A 2 -29.13 -18.03 -17.90
CA ALA A 2 -28.36 -16.93 -18.48
C ALA A 2 -28.65 -15.69 -17.64
N ASP A 3 -27.61 -15.12 -17.02
CA ASP A 3 -27.74 -13.80 -16.39
C ASP A 3 -28.05 -12.81 -17.51
N ASP A 4 -29.16 -12.09 -17.37
CA ASP A 4 -29.62 -11.08 -18.32
C ASP A 4 -28.51 -10.04 -18.57
N GLU A 5 -28.26 -9.74 -19.84
CA GLU A 5 -27.32 -8.73 -20.35
C GLU A 5 -27.84 -7.31 -20.04
N HIS A 6 -27.85 -6.92 -18.77
CA HIS A 6 -28.29 -5.61 -18.32
C HIS A 6 -27.26 -4.93 -17.41
N LEU A 7 -27.05 -3.63 -17.64
CA LEU A 7 -26.21 -2.80 -16.79
C LEU A 7 -26.81 -2.70 -15.38
N SER A 8 -25.96 -2.68 -14.36
CA SER A 8 -26.39 -2.33 -13.01
C SER A 8 -26.87 -0.87 -12.93
N ASP A 9 -27.65 -0.49 -11.92
CA ASP A 9 -28.17 0.88 -11.78
C ASP A 9 -27.05 1.95 -11.82
N ALA A 10 -25.89 1.65 -11.22
CA ALA A 10 -24.73 2.55 -11.23
C ALA A 10 -24.08 2.64 -12.61
N GLU A 11 -23.94 1.52 -13.32
CA GLU A 11 -23.44 1.49 -14.69
C GLU A 11 -24.39 2.24 -15.64
N GLN A 12 -25.70 2.02 -15.49
CA GLN A 12 -26.74 2.71 -16.25
C GLN A 12 -26.67 4.22 -16.05
N SER A 13 -26.45 4.69 -14.81
CA SER A 13 -26.25 6.12 -14.54
C SER A 13 -25.05 6.71 -15.28
N VAL A 14 -23.92 5.98 -15.34
CA VAL A 14 -22.73 6.43 -16.09
C VAL A 14 -22.98 6.39 -17.59
N ALA A 15 -23.58 5.31 -18.08
CA ALA A 15 -23.92 5.12 -19.48
C ALA A 15 -24.81 6.26 -19.99
N THR A 16 -25.90 6.59 -19.26
CA THR A 16 -26.80 7.70 -19.61
C THR A 16 -26.09 9.05 -19.67
N GLN A 17 -25.09 9.30 -18.80
CA GLN A 17 -24.31 10.56 -18.86
C GLN A 17 -23.39 10.60 -20.09
N LEU A 18 -22.77 9.46 -20.44
CA LEU A 18 -21.97 9.35 -21.66
C LEU A 18 -22.85 9.52 -22.91
N GLU A 19 -24.05 8.93 -22.94
CA GLU A 19 -25.02 9.10 -24.02
C GLU A 19 -25.45 10.56 -24.20
N LYS A 20 -25.75 11.26 -23.11
CA LYS A 20 -26.02 12.72 -23.13
C LYS A 20 -24.85 13.53 -23.68
N ALA A 21 -23.62 13.09 -23.44
CA ALA A 21 -22.41 13.69 -23.99
C ALA A 21 -22.10 13.24 -25.44
N GLY A 22 -23.00 12.47 -26.07
CA GLY A 22 -22.91 12.04 -27.46
C GLY A 22 -22.02 10.82 -27.69
N TRP A 23 -21.85 9.98 -26.67
CA TRP A 23 -21.21 8.67 -26.80
C TRP A 23 -22.24 7.57 -27.03
N GLN A 24 -21.91 6.60 -27.87
CA GLN A 24 -22.70 5.39 -28.02
C GLN A 24 -22.19 4.34 -27.03
N VAL A 25 -23.07 3.82 -26.18
CA VAL A 25 -22.72 2.80 -25.18
C VAL A 25 -23.06 1.40 -25.72
N THR A 26 -22.13 0.46 -25.56
CA THR A 26 -22.32 -0.95 -25.96
C THR A 26 -21.84 -1.89 -24.87
N LEU A 27 -22.62 -2.95 -24.61
CA LEU A 27 -22.24 -4.01 -23.69
C LEU A 27 -21.04 -4.81 -24.21
N PRO A 28 -20.20 -5.33 -23.32
CA PRO A 28 -19.08 -6.17 -23.69
C PRO A 28 -19.58 -7.53 -24.22
N PRO A 29 -18.75 -8.25 -25.01
CA PRO A 29 -19.00 -9.66 -25.30
C PRO A 29 -19.15 -10.48 -24.01
N PRO A 30 -19.92 -11.60 -24.02
CA PRO A 30 -20.04 -12.48 -22.87
C PRO A 30 -18.68 -12.95 -22.33
N ASN A 31 -18.58 -13.12 -21.00
CA ASN A 31 -17.35 -13.52 -20.29
C ASN A 31 -16.18 -12.53 -20.39
N THR A 32 -16.43 -11.28 -20.79
CA THR A 32 -15.43 -10.23 -20.72
C THR A 32 -15.05 -9.92 -19.28
N THR A 33 -13.76 -9.70 -19.04
CA THR A 33 -13.25 -9.19 -17.77
C THR A 33 -12.44 -7.92 -18.00
N GLY A 34 -12.41 -7.03 -16.99
CA GLY A 34 -11.59 -5.82 -17.00
C GLY A 34 -12.35 -4.51 -17.23
N TYR A 35 -13.55 -4.56 -17.82
CA TYR A 35 -14.44 -3.41 -18.01
C TYR A 35 -15.89 -3.89 -18.04
N ASP A 36 -16.83 -2.97 -17.81
CA ASP A 36 -18.26 -3.28 -17.67
C ASP A 36 -19.04 -2.88 -18.93
N PHE A 37 -18.62 -1.82 -19.64
CA PHE A 37 -19.16 -1.45 -20.96
C PHE A 37 -18.19 -0.60 -21.78
N GLU A 38 -18.46 -0.48 -23.08
CA GLU A 38 -17.70 0.34 -24.01
C GLU A 38 -18.46 1.62 -24.34
N ALA A 39 -17.74 2.73 -24.54
CA ALA A 39 -18.30 3.97 -25.05
C ALA A 39 -17.57 4.42 -26.32
N LEU A 40 -18.32 4.67 -27.40
CA LEU A 40 -17.81 5.04 -28.72
C LEU A 40 -18.20 6.48 -29.10
N LYS A 41 -17.24 7.26 -29.60
CA LYS A 41 -17.52 8.57 -30.22
C LYS A 41 -16.50 8.87 -31.31
N GLY A 42 -16.95 8.82 -32.56
CA GLY A 42 -16.06 8.99 -33.72
C GLY A 42 -15.01 7.88 -33.79
N ARG A 43 -13.73 8.24 -33.58
CA ARG A 43 -12.61 7.28 -33.52
C ARG A 43 -12.19 6.90 -32.09
N GLU A 44 -12.83 7.49 -31.09
CA GLU A 44 -12.53 7.20 -29.69
C GLU A 44 -13.39 6.04 -29.21
N THR A 45 -12.73 5.03 -28.63
CA THR A 45 -13.34 3.87 -27.96
C THR A 45 -12.82 3.84 -26.53
N ILE A 46 -13.72 3.85 -25.55
CA ILE A 46 -13.39 3.87 -24.12
C ILE A 46 -13.83 2.56 -23.49
N ALA A 47 -12.94 1.90 -22.75
CA ALA A 47 -13.33 0.85 -21.81
C ALA A 47 -13.73 1.52 -20.48
N VAL A 48 -14.97 1.33 -20.05
CA VAL A 48 -15.52 1.89 -18.82
C VAL A 48 -15.67 0.80 -17.78
N GLN A 49 -15.11 1.04 -16.59
CA GLN A 49 -15.32 0.19 -15.42
C GLN A 49 -15.94 1.03 -14.30
N VAL A 50 -17.03 0.54 -13.71
CA VAL A 50 -17.78 1.16 -12.63
C VAL A 50 -17.62 0.33 -11.36
N LYS A 51 -17.21 0.97 -10.27
CA LYS A 51 -17.10 0.36 -8.94
C LYS A 51 -18.16 0.94 -8.04
N ASN A 52 -19.23 0.16 -7.83
CA ASN A 52 -20.33 0.47 -6.94
C ASN A 52 -20.25 -0.34 -5.64
N HIS A 53 -19.15 -0.21 -4.90
CA HIS A 53 -18.95 -0.88 -3.61
C HIS A 53 -19.11 0.13 -2.47
N ARG A 54 -19.54 -0.33 -1.29
CA ARG A 54 -19.70 0.52 -0.09
C ARG A 54 -18.40 1.17 0.42
N VAL A 55 -17.26 0.69 -0.06
CA VAL A 55 -15.93 1.18 0.32
C VAL A 55 -15.28 1.90 -0.87
N PRO A 56 -14.43 2.91 -0.62
CA PRO A 56 -13.65 3.56 -1.67
C PRO A 56 -12.78 2.58 -2.46
N VAL A 57 -12.47 2.96 -3.70
CA VAL A 57 -11.57 2.18 -4.55
C VAL A 57 -10.13 2.26 -4.04
N LYS A 58 -9.49 1.10 -3.87
CA LYS A 58 -8.12 0.95 -3.36
C LYS A 58 -7.10 0.68 -4.46
N VAL A 59 -5.81 0.72 -4.09
CA VAL A 59 -4.68 0.46 -5.00
C VAL A 59 -4.85 -0.82 -5.84
N PRO A 60 -5.27 -1.99 -5.30
CA PRO A 60 -5.37 -3.21 -6.09
C PRO A 60 -6.45 -3.17 -7.19
N GLN A 61 -7.48 -2.34 -7.03
CA GLN A 61 -8.50 -2.15 -8.06
C GLN A 61 -7.98 -1.26 -9.18
N ILE A 62 -7.27 -0.17 -8.86
CA ILE A 62 -6.62 0.67 -9.85
C ILE A 62 -5.56 -0.13 -10.61
N GLU A 63 -4.67 -0.83 -9.91
CA GLU A 63 -3.61 -1.65 -10.52
C GLU A 63 -4.21 -2.68 -11.49
N ARG A 64 -5.30 -3.37 -11.12
CA ARG A 64 -5.99 -4.31 -12.02
C ARG A 64 -6.52 -3.64 -13.29
N PHE A 65 -7.11 -2.46 -13.17
CA PHE A 65 -7.63 -1.73 -14.34
C PHE A 65 -6.50 -1.22 -15.23
N LEU A 66 -5.40 -0.73 -14.67
CA LEU A 66 -4.22 -0.35 -15.45
C LEU A 66 -3.62 -1.56 -16.18
N ASN A 67 -3.47 -2.68 -15.47
CA ASN A 67 -2.96 -3.94 -16.05
C ASN A 67 -3.81 -4.47 -17.21
N PHE A 68 -5.12 -4.21 -17.21
CA PHE A 68 -5.99 -4.59 -18.31
C PHE A 68 -5.54 -3.93 -19.63
N PHE A 69 -5.06 -2.68 -19.59
CA PHE A 69 -4.60 -1.96 -20.80
C PHE A 69 -3.33 -2.53 -21.44
N ASP A 70 -2.61 -3.42 -20.76
CA ASP A 70 -1.47 -4.13 -21.34
C ASP A 70 -1.88 -5.40 -22.08
N LEU A 71 -3.12 -5.87 -21.89
CA LEU A 71 -3.61 -7.07 -22.54
C LEU A 71 -3.86 -6.80 -24.04
N PRO A 72 -3.61 -7.79 -24.93
CA PRO A 72 -3.88 -7.64 -26.36
C PRO A 72 -5.31 -7.20 -26.68
N VAL A 73 -6.29 -7.69 -25.91
CA VAL A 73 -7.71 -7.33 -26.06
C VAL A 73 -7.97 -5.84 -25.83
N ALA A 74 -7.16 -5.18 -25.00
CA ALA A 74 -7.35 -3.78 -24.67
C ALA A 74 -6.79 -2.81 -25.74
N ARG A 75 -6.04 -3.30 -26.74
CA ARG A 75 -5.45 -2.48 -27.82
C ARG A 75 -6.48 -1.73 -28.66
N ARG A 76 -7.72 -2.21 -28.71
CA ARG A 76 -8.84 -1.54 -29.40
C ARG A 76 -9.33 -0.29 -28.67
N PHE A 77 -9.06 -0.17 -27.37
CA PHE A 77 -9.48 0.98 -26.59
C PHE A 77 -8.48 2.12 -26.71
N THR A 78 -8.99 3.28 -27.09
CA THR A 78 -8.20 4.51 -27.15
C THR A 78 -7.96 5.09 -25.75
N LYS A 79 -8.92 4.89 -24.82
CA LYS A 79 -8.89 5.40 -23.45
C LYS A 79 -9.54 4.41 -22.48
N GLY A 80 -9.29 4.63 -21.20
CA GLY A 80 -9.95 3.94 -20.10
C GLY A 80 -10.60 4.92 -19.13
N LEU A 81 -11.75 4.53 -18.59
CA LEU A 81 -12.45 5.27 -17.56
C LEU A 81 -12.78 4.35 -16.39
N LEU A 82 -12.14 4.57 -15.25
CA LEU A 82 -12.54 3.94 -14.00
C LEU A 82 -13.41 4.91 -13.23
N VAL A 83 -14.61 4.49 -12.87
CA VAL A 83 -15.60 5.31 -12.15
C VAL A 83 -15.89 4.67 -10.81
N SER A 84 -15.90 5.46 -9.73
CA SER A 84 -16.26 4.98 -8.39
C SER A 84 -17.50 5.68 -7.86
N ALA A 85 -18.42 4.93 -7.24
CA ALA A 85 -19.56 5.51 -6.51
C ALA A 85 -19.15 6.09 -5.15
N ASN A 86 -18.10 5.54 -4.51
CA ASN A 86 -17.65 5.93 -3.17
C ASN A 86 -16.24 6.52 -3.14
N GLY A 87 -15.78 7.06 -4.28
CA GLY A 87 -14.46 7.69 -4.39
C GLY A 87 -13.30 6.69 -4.36
N TYR A 88 -12.12 7.20 -4.06
CA TYR A 88 -10.84 6.47 -4.06
C TYR A 88 -10.13 6.76 -2.74
N THR A 89 -9.35 5.80 -2.23
CA THR A 89 -8.46 6.09 -1.10
C THR A 89 -7.37 7.06 -1.54
N HIS A 90 -6.80 7.80 -0.57
CA HIS A 90 -5.68 8.71 -0.83
C HIS A 90 -4.48 7.98 -1.44
N ASN A 91 -4.16 6.79 -0.93
CA ASN A 91 -3.02 6.01 -1.44
C ASN A 91 -3.31 5.42 -2.82
N ALA A 92 -4.57 5.13 -3.17
CA ALA A 92 -4.97 4.77 -4.53
C ALA A 92 -4.79 5.93 -5.52
N LEU A 93 -5.21 7.14 -5.14
CA LEU A 93 -4.97 8.34 -5.95
C LEU A 93 -3.47 8.63 -6.10
N THR A 94 -2.71 8.49 -5.03
CA THR A 94 -1.24 8.62 -5.02
C THR A 94 -0.60 7.61 -5.96
N TYR A 95 -1.01 6.34 -5.91
CA TYR A 95 -0.54 5.31 -6.82
C TYR A 95 -0.83 5.67 -8.28
N PHE A 96 -2.07 6.09 -8.59
CA PHE A 96 -2.47 6.46 -9.94
C PHE A 96 -1.69 7.68 -10.48
N ALA A 97 -1.50 8.72 -9.66
CA ALA A 97 -0.74 9.91 -10.04
C ALA A 97 0.74 9.58 -10.35
N ASN A 98 1.27 8.53 -9.73
CA ASN A 98 2.62 7.99 -9.95
C ASN A 98 2.69 6.91 -11.04
N ALA A 99 1.55 6.52 -11.62
CA ALA A 99 1.49 5.55 -12.69
C ALA A 99 1.57 6.27 -14.05
N ASP A 100 2.47 5.82 -14.93
CA ASP A 100 2.53 6.32 -16.30
C ASP A 100 1.36 5.74 -17.11
N SER A 101 0.19 6.36 -17.01
CA SER A 101 -1.06 5.86 -17.59
C SER A 101 -1.89 6.95 -18.26
N PRO A 102 -1.35 7.62 -19.31
CA PRO A 102 -1.99 8.79 -19.93
C PRO A 102 -3.32 8.48 -20.62
N LYS A 103 -3.62 7.21 -20.90
CA LYS A 103 -4.88 6.77 -21.52
C LYS A 103 -6.03 6.60 -20.53
N VAL A 104 -5.75 6.51 -19.23
CA VAL A 104 -6.75 6.22 -18.21
C VAL A 104 -7.17 7.51 -17.50
N ARG A 105 -8.45 7.62 -17.15
CA ARG A 105 -9.01 8.68 -16.31
C ARG A 105 -9.82 8.08 -15.17
N LEU A 106 -9.82 8.78 -14.04
CA LEU A 106 -10.63 8.44 -12.86
C LEU A 106 -11.81 9.41 -12.76
N ALA A 107 -12.95 8.92 -12.29
CA ALA A 107 -14.13 9.74 -12.05
C ALA A 107 -14.94 9.23 -10.84
N VAL A 108 -15.75 10.09 -10.24
CA VAL A 108 -16.66 9.74 -9.16
C VAL A 108 -18.08 10.04 -9.59
N ILE A 109 -19.03 9.17 -9.26
CA ILE A 109 -20.46 9.46 -9.45
C ILE A 109 -20.98 10.06 -8.16
N LYS A 110 -21.53 11.28 -8.23
CA LYS A 110 -22.26 11.92 -7.13
C LYS A 110 -23.59 12.41 -7.67
N GLU A 111 -24.69 12.07 -6.98
CA GLU A 111 -26.03 12.52 -7.36
C GLU A 111 -26.38 12.24 -8.83
N GLY A 112 -25.99 11.07 -9.34
CA GLY A 112 -26.21 10.65 -10.73
C GLY A 112 -25.34 11.38 -11.78
N THR A 113 -24.37 12.19 -11.35
CA THR A 113 -23.47 12.95 -12.23
C THR A 113 -22.04 12.45 -12.11
N VAL A 114 -21.35 12.35 -13.26
CA VAL A 114 -19.95 11.91 -13.34
C VAL A 114 -19.03 13.12 -13.17
N HIS A 115 -18.25 13.13 -12.09
CA HIS A 115 -17.25 14.15 -11.79
C HIS A 115 -15.85 13.60 -12.05
N TRP A 116 -15.10 14.24 -12.94
CA TRP A 116 -13.72 13.86 -13.24
C TRP A 116 -12.81 14.13 -12.06
N ILE A 117 -11.98 13.16 -11.68
CA ILE A 117 -10.88 13.42 -10.75
C ILE A 117 -9.84 14.24 -11.49
N ARG A 118 -9.61 15.46 -11.01
CA ARG A 118 -8.48 16.28 -11.40
C ARG A 118 -7.47 16.21 -10.27
N PHE A 119 -6.22 15.93 -10.64
CA PHE A 119 -5.09 16.04 -9.73
C PHE A 119 -4.70 17.53 -9.67
N GLU A 120 -5.59 18.36 -9.13
CA GLU A 120 -5.29 19.75 -8.79
C GLU A 120 -4.49 19.78 -7.47
N GLU A 121 -3.74 20.86 -7.23
CA GLU A 121 -3.01 21.10 -5.99
C GLU A 121 -4.01 21.16 -4.83
N HIS A 122 -4.10 20.07 -4.07
CA HIS A 122 -4.63 20.16 -2.72
C HIS A 122 -3.47 20.60 -1.83
N GLU A 123 -3.64 21.76 -1.18
CA GLU A 123 -2.92 22.04 0.06
C GLU A 123 -3.13 20.84 0.97
N THR A 124 -2.07 20.07 1.22
CA THR A 124 -2.09 19.09 2.29
C THR A 124 -2.22 19.90 3.56
N GLU A 125 -3.37 19.83 4.23
CA GLU A 125 -3.48 20.40 5.56
C GLU A 125 -2.31 19.89 6.43
N PRO A 126 -1.72 20.76 7.26
CA PRO A 126 -0.62 20.34 8.12
C PRO A 126 -1.09 19.11 8.92
N PRO A 127 -0.30 18.02 8.91
CA PRO A 127 -0.71 16.80 9.57
C PRO A 127 -0.98 17.05 11.06
N PRO A 128 -1.78 16.18 11.69
CA PRO A 128 -2.15 16.32 13.09
C PRO A 128 -0.91 16.48 13.97
N LYS A 129 -1.06 17.30 15.03
CA LYS A 129 0.01 17.71 15.98
C LYS A 129 0.74 16.56 16.71
N GLU A 130 0.35 15.31 16.51
CA GLU A 130 0.89 14.16 17.24
C GLU A 130 1.61 13.21 16.28
N LEU A 131 2.90 12.99 16.54
CA LEU A 131 3.77 12.15 15.73
C LEU A 131 3.34 10.68 15.80
N ILE A 132 3.23 10.05 14.63
CA ILE A 132 2.97 8.61 14.56
C ILE A 132 4.30 7.86 14.50
N TYR A 133 4.47 6.89 15.41
CA TYR A 133 5.64 6.01 15.43
C TYR A 133 5.28 4.60 14.99
N VAL A 134 6.04 4.06 14.02
CA VAL A 134 5.88 2.72 13.49
C VAL A 134 7.15 1.91 13.77
N GLY A 135 7.07 0.89 14.62
CA GLY A 135 8.16 -0.06 14.85
C GLY A 135 8.05 -1.27 13.94
N VAL A 136 9.09 -1.60 13.17
CA VAL A 136 9.12 -2.83 12.35
C VAL A 136 10.00 -3.86 13.05
N PHE A 137 9.38 -4.89 13.62
CA PHE A 137 10.06 -5.92 14.42
C PHE A 137 10.19 -7.26 13.69
N THR A 138 11.28 -7.98 13.93
CA THR A 138 11.32 -9.42 13.68
C THR A 138 12.34 -10.09 14.58
N CYS A 139 12.04 -11.24 15.19
CA CYS A 139 13.09 -12.02 15.89
C CYS A 139 13.68 -13.12 15.01
N LYS A 140 13.66 -12.93 13.67
CA LYS A 140 14.31 -13.83 12.72
C LYS A 140 14.99 -13.03 11.62
N GLY A 141 16.30 -13.23 11.46
CA GLY A 141 17.04 -12.68 10.33
C GLY A 141 16.47 -13.14 8.97
N GLY A 142 16.50 -12.25 7.99
CA GLY A 142 16.18 -12.59 6.59
C GLY A 142 14.69 -12.65 6.23
N VAL A 143 13.78 -12.14 7.07
CA VAL A 143 12.35 -11.99 6.68
C VAL A 143 12.03 -10.66 5.98
N GLY A 144 13.04 -9.82 5.75
CA GLY A 144 12.94 -8.56 5.00
C GLY A 144 12.59 -7.32 5.84
N LYS A 145 12.87 -7.32 7.15
CA LYS A 145 12.60 -6.19 8.07
C LYS A 145 13.06 -4.84 7.52
N THR A 146 14.35 -4.67 7.27
CA THR A 146 14.96 -3.44 6.72
C THR A 146 14.32 -3.04 5.38
N THR A 147 14.02 -4.01 4.52
CA THR A 147 13.32 -3.77 3.26
C THR A 147 11.91 -3.22 3.49
N ILE A 148 11.16 -3.81 4.43
CA ILE A 148 9.82 -3.34 4.80
C ILE A 148 9.90 -1.92 5.39
N SER A 149 10.82 -1.67 6.32
CA SER A 149 11.00 -0.36 6.97
C SER A 149 11.27 0.74 5.94
N ALA A 150 12.24 0.52 5.04
CA ALA A 150 12.60 1.48 3.99
C ALA A 150 11.45 1.81 3.04
N HIS A 151 10.77 0.79 2.53
CA HIS A 151 9.74 0.98 1.52
C HIS A 151 8.41 1.42 2.14
N LEU A 152 8.12 1.07 3.39
CA LEU A 152 6.98 1.63 4.11
C LEU A 152 7.18 3.13 4.33
N ALA A 153 8.37 3.56 4.77
CA ALA A 153 8.72 4.97 4.87
C ALA A 153 8.59 5.69 3.51
N GLY A 154 9.02 5.05 2.42
CA GLY A 154 8.81 5.54 1.07
C GLY A 154 7.34 5.69 0.68
N ALA A 155 6.50 4.71 0.99
CA ALA A 155 5.07 4.77 0.67
C ALA A 155 4.34 5.85 1.48
N ILE A 156 4.69 6.01 2.74
CA ILE A 156 4.23 7.12 3.58
C ILE A 156 4.65 8.46 2.96
N ALA A 157 5.90 8.59 2.53
CA ALA A 157 6.39 9.81 1.90
C ALA A 157 5.73 10.09 0.53
N LEU A 158 5.49 9.07 -0.29
CA LEU A 158 4.68 9.22 -1.52
C LEU A 158 3.26 9.73 -1.21
N SER A 159 2.74 9.40 -0.03
CA SER A 159 1.40 9.78 0.42
C SER A 159 1.35 11.18 1.02
N GLY A 160 2.43 11.96 0.93
CA GLY A 160 2.43 13.39 1.29
C GLY A 160 3.11 13.74 2.60
N TYR A 161 3.60 12.74 3.35
CA TYR A 161 4.17 12.95 4.68
C TYR A 161 5.69 13.07 4.65
N ASN A 162 6.24 13.86 5.57
CA ASN A 162 7.67 13.88 5.85
C ASN A 162 8.01 12.77 6.83
N VAL A 163 8.96 11.92 6.46
CA VAL A 163 9.26 10.69 7.21
C VAL A 163 10.69 10.68 7.71
N ALA A 164 10.84 10.41 9.00
CA ALA A 164 12.11 10.01 9.59
C ALA A 164 12.16 8.48 9.68
N LEU A 165 13.27 7.90 9.23
CA LEU A 165 13.51 6.48 9.24
C LEU A 165 14.72 6.20 10.15
N ILE A 166 14.48 5.54 11.28
CA ILE A 166 15.49 5.33 12.31
C ILE A 166 16.02 3.90 12.21
N ASP A 167 17.33 3.74 12.02
CA ASP A 167 17.99 2.44 12.08
C ASP A 167 18.34 2.10 13.54
N LEU A 168 17.62 1.13 14.13
CA LEU A 168 17.88 0.64 15.48
C LEU A 168 18.67 -0.67 15.46
N ASP A 169 19.02 -1.19 14.29
CA ASP A 169 19.76 -2.43 14.13
C ASP A 169 21.27 -2.15 14.20
N PRO A 170 22.03 -2.76 15.13
CA PRO A 170 23.47 -2.56 15.20
C PRO A 170 24.22 -2.90 13.91
N GLN A 171 23.61 -3.68 13.00
CA GLN A 171 24.18 -4.00 11.69
C GLN A 171 24.17 -2.83 10.71
N LYS A 172 23.39 -1.77 10.97
CA LYS A 172 23.30 -0.55 10.14
C LYS A 172 23.03 -0.81 8.65
N ASN A 173 22.23 -1.85 8.37
CA ASN A 173 21.90 -2.26 7.01
C ASN A 173 21.12 -1.15 6.30
N LEU A 174 20.27 -0.40 7.02
CA LEU A 174 19.43 0.63 6.43
C LEU A 174 20.25 1.85 6.01
N THR A 175 21.15 2.30 6.89
CA THR A 175 22.10 3.39 6.60
C THR A 175 22.94 3.06 5.37
N THR A 176 23.42 1.82 5.27
CA THR A 176 24.20 1.35 4.11
C THR A 176 23.38 1.36 2.81
N LEU A 177 22.10 0.98 2.88
CA LEU A 177 21.23 0.87 1.71
C LEU A 177 20.75 2.23 1.20
N LEU A 178 20.62 3.23 2.06
CA LEU A 178 20.01 4.51 1.71
C LEU A 178 20.96 5.72 1.79
N ASP A 179 22.20 5.54 2.26
CA ASP A 179 23.23 6.60 2.34
C ASP A 179 22.73 7.93 2.95
N GLY A 180 22.06 7.83 4.10
CA GLY A 180 21.52 9.00 4.82
C GLY A 180 20.15 9.49 4.36
N GLY A 181 19.59 8.96 3.25
CA GLY A 181 18.21 9.23 2.87
C GLY A 181 17.92 9.11 1.38
N VAL A 182 16.64 9.18 1.04
CA VAL A 182 16.17 9.19 -0.35
C VAL A 182 15.20 10.33 -0.60
N ILE A 183 15.35 10.95 -1.76
CA ILE A 183 14.40 11.94 -2.28
C ILE A 183 13.47 11.21 -3.23
N LEU A 184 12.17 11.28 -2.98
CA LEU A 184 11.17 10.77 -3.90
C LEU A 184 10.85 11.82 -4.96
N PRO A 185 10.69 11.42 -6.23
CA PRO A 185 10.42 12.34 -7.30
C PRO A 185 9.09 13.09 -7.06
N SER A 186 9.05 14.36 -7.46
CA SER A 186 7.84 15.17 -7.50
C SER A 186 6.79 14.54 -8.41
N VAL A 187 5.53 14.58 -8.00
CA VAL A 187 4.41 14.03 -8.76
C VAL A 187 3.51 15.18 -9.19
N GLY A 188 3.48 15.45 -10.50
CA GLY A 188 2.82 16.65 -11.03
C GLY A 188 3.51 17.92 -10.49
N ASN A 189 2.72 18.83 -9.90
CA ASN A 189 3.23 20.06 -9.27
C ASN A 189 3.57 19.91 -7.78
N ARG A 190 3.45 18.72 -7.18
CA ARG A 190 3.78 18.54 -5.76
C ARG A 190 5.29 18.51 -5.55
N PRO A 191 5.85 19.24 -4.57
CA PRO A 191 7.25 19.13 -4.22
C PRO A 191 7.59 17.68 -3.84
N GLY A 192 8.82 17.25 -4.13
CA GLY A 192 9.28 15.91 -3.74
C GLY A 192 9.30 15.74 -2.23
N HIS A 193 8.88 14.57 -1.75
CA HIS A 193 8.96 14.22 -0.33
C HIS A 193 10.28 13.53 -0.02
N THR A 194 10.76 13.67 1.21
CA THR A 194 12.03 13.10 1.64
C THR A 194 11.83 12.03 2.70
N VAL A 195 12.54 10.92 2.56
CA VAL A 195 12.79 9.98 3.66
C VAL A 195 14.20 10.24 4.15
N LYS A 196 14.32 10.75 5.37
CA LYS A 196 15.63 10.97 6.02
C LYS A 196 15.96 9.79 6.89
N VAL A 197 17.17 9.25 6.76
CA VAL A 197 17.64 8.14 7.60
C VAL A 197 18.45 8.72 8.74
N PHE A 198 18.15 8.26 9.96
CA PHE A 198 18.84 8.64 11.18
C PHE A 198 19.40 7.39 11.86
N GLU A 199 20.63 7.48 12.35
CA GLU A 199 21.11 6.55 13.36
C GLU A 199 20.52 6.90 14.72
N LEU A 200 20.49 5.93 15.64
CA LEU A 200 19.95 6.15 16.98
C LEU A 200 20.68 7.28 17.72
N GLU A 201 21.99 7.40 17.54
CA GLU A 201 22.82 8.43 18.17
C GLU A 201 22.54 9.85 17.65
N GLU A 202 22.06 9.97 16.41
CA GLU A 202 21.76 11.24 15.76
C GLU A 202 20.33 11.73 16.07
N TRP A 203 19.47 10.82 16.54
CA TRP A 203 18.07 11.09 16.77
C TRP A 203 17.80 11.65 18.18
N ASP A 204 17.40 12.93 18.25
CA ASP A 204 16.90 13.51 19.50
C ASP A 204 15.49 12.96 19.81
N ARG A 205 15.45 12.04 20.78
CA ARG A 205 14.22 11.36 21.22
C ARG A 205 13.25 12.26 21.97
N ASN A 206 13.69 13.43 22.45
CA ASN A 206 12.87 14.38 23.20
C ASN A 206 12.35 15.51 22.31
N THR A 207 13.11 15.89 21.29
CA THR A 207 12.75 16.97 20.37
C THR A 207 12.98 16.51 18.92
N PRO A 208 12.05 15.74 18.36
CA PRO A 208 12.14 15.32 16.96
C PRO A 208 12.21 16.54 16.03
N PRO A 209 12.90 16.44 14.87
CA PRO A 209 13.07 17.57 13.97
C PRO A 209 11.75 18.21 13.54
N GLU A 210 11.75 19.55 13.42
CA GLU A 210 10.62 20.29 12.86
C GLU A 210 10.31 19.78 11.44
N ASN A 211 9.02 19.59 11.13
CA ASN A 211 8.51 19.06 9.86
C ASN A 211 8.72 17.55 9.62
N ILE A 212 8.68 16.73 10.68
CA ILE A 212 8.45 15.28 10.55
C ILE A 212 7.01 14.97 10.94
N ASP A 213 6.34 14.13 10.16
CA ASP A 213 4.94 13.77 10.39
C ASP A 213 4.82 12.34 10.89
N MET A 214 5.70 11.46 10.41
CA MET A 214 5.74 10.05 10.79
C MET A 214 7.17 9.55 10.96
N ILE A 215 7.34 8.61 11.89
CA ILE A 215 8.62 7.98 12.20
C ILE A 215 8.48 6.48 12.00
N VAL A 216 9.40 5.91 11.22
CA VAL A 216 9.51 4.45 11.02
C VAL A 216 10.82 3.98 11.65
N CYS A 217 10.77 2.97 12.50
CA CYS A 217 11.94 2.40 13.17
C CYS A 217 12.22 0.99 12.62
N ASP A 218 13.42 0.79 12.06
CA ASP A 218 13.95 -0.53 11.72
C ASP A 218 14.52 -1.19 12.98
N CYS A 219 13.67 -1.87 13.76
CA CYS A 219 14.04 -2.40 15.08
C CYS A 219 15.16 -3.47 15.02
N SER A 220 16.03 -3.54 16.03
CA SER A 220 16.96 -4.69 16.17
C SER A 220 16.18 -6.01 16.26
N PRO A 221 16.71 -7.11 15.67
CA PRO A 221 16.13 -8.43 15.84
C PRO A 221 16.19 -8.97 17.29
N VAL A 222 17.09 -8.41 18.11
CA VAL A 222 17.16 -8.67 19.55
C VAL A 222 16.31 -7.60 20.25
N PHE A 223 15.24 -8.02 20.93
CA PHE A 223 14.25 -7.08 21.46
C PHE A 223 14.89 -6.12 22.48
N GLU A 224 15.75 -6.63 23.35
CA GLU A 224 16.41 -5.89 24.43
C GLU A 224 17.40 -4.83 23.96
N GLU A 225 17.84 -4.89 22.70
CA GLU A 225 18.71 -3.86 22.09
C GLU A 225 17.92 -2.64 21.62
N ASN A 226 16.58 -2.74 21.53
CA ASN A 226 15.74 -1.63 21.11
C ASN A 226 15.47 -0.69 22.30
N PRO A 227 15.55 0.64 22.11
CA PRO A 227 15.28 1.59 23.19
C PRO A 227 13.85 1.51 23.70
N VAL A 228 13.69 1.24 25.00
CA VAL A 228 12.39 1.10 25.67
C VAL A 228 11.52 2.34 25.46
N ASP A 229 12.11 3.53 25.55
CA ASP A 229 11.42 4.81 25.40
C ASP A 229 10.88 5.06 23.98
N LEU A 230 11.47 4.42 22.95
CA LEU A 230 10.90 4.43 21.60
C LEU A 230 9.76 3.41 21.49
N ILE A 231 9.95 2.21 22.05
CA ILE A 231 8.90 1.17 22.03
C ILE A 231 7.63 1.67 22.71
N GLU A 232 7.74 2.41 23.82
CA GLU A 232 6.61 3.04 24.51
C GLU A 232 5.84 4.04 23.64
N LYS A 233 6.49 4.69 22.67
CA LYS A 233 5.90 5.67 21.75
C LYS A 233 5.26 5.04 20.52
N PHE A 234 5.56 3.77 20.22
CA PHE A 234 5.05 3.11 19.02
C PHE A 234 3.52 3.09 19.00
N SER A 235 2.96 3.74 17.99
CA SER A 235 1.54 3.68 17.66
C SER A 235 1.23 2.34 16.99
N TYR A 236 2.16 1.90 16.13
CA TYR A 236 2.04 0.72 15.29
C TYR A 236 3.29 -0.14 15.39
N CYS A 237 3.09 -1.45 15.44
CA CYS A 237 4.15 -2.44 15.33
C CYS A 237 3.85 -3.37 14.17
N LEU A 238 4.76 -3.48 13.21
CA LEU A 238 4.64 -4.37 12.07
C LEU A 238 5.63 -5.53 12.21
N ILE A 239 5.14 -6.77 12.11
CA ILE A 239 5.94 -7.97 12.23
C ILE A 239 5.87 -8.74 10.89
N PRO A 240 6.84 -8.55 9.97
CA PRO A 240 6.88 -9.31 8.74
C PRO A 240 7.24 -10.78 8.99
N THR A 241 6.59 -11.67 8.25
CA THR A 241 6.88 -13.10 8.20
C THR A 241 6.70 -13.62 6.79
N THR A 242 7.23 -14.81 6.51
CA THR A 242 7.10 -15.46 5.20
C THR A 242 6.05 -16.55 5.25
N LEU A 243 5.24 -16.67 4.19
CA LEU A 243 4.22 -17.72 4.09
C LEU A 243 4.87 -19.05 3.67
N ASN A 244 5.38 -19.80 4.63
CA ASN A 244 5.89 -21.15 4.40
C ASN A 244 5.53 -22.12 5.55
N PRO A 245 5.58 -23.45 5.31
CA PRO A 245 5.22 -24.45 6.31
C PRO A 245 6.05 -24.39 7.60
N LEU A 246 7.35 -24.08 7.48
CA LEU A 246 8.25 -23.95 8.63
C LEU A 246 7.96 -22.70 9.46
N GLY A 247 7.35 -21.69 8.85
CA GLY A 247 7.00 -20.42 9.49
C GLY A 247 5.85 -20.55 10.49
N LEU A 248 4.89 -21.46 10.29
CA LEU A 248 3.81 -21.67 11.28
C LEU A 248 4.34 -22.22 12.61
N ASN A 249 5.20 -23.24 12.55
CA ASN A 249 5.70 -23.91 13.75
C ASN A 249 6.84 -23.13 14.42
N LYS A 250 7.75 -22.50 13.65
CA LYS A 250 8.89 -21.74 14.19
C LYS A 250 8.61 -20.24 14.29
N ASN A 251 8.11 -19.60 13.22
CA ASN A 251 7.86 -18.16 13.26
C ASN A 251 6.61 -17.82 14.10
N GLY A 252 5.60 -18.69 14.19
CA GLY A 252 4.44 -18.47 15.07
C GLY A 252 4.82 -18.28 16.54
N TYR A 253 5.73 -19.11 17.04
CA TYR A 253 6.28 -18.97 18.39
C TYR A 253 7.10 -17.67 18.54
N VAL A 254 7.93 -17.35 17.55
CA VAL A 254 8.71 -16.11 17.51
C VAL A 254 7.79 -14.89 17.58
N ILE A 255 6.77 -14.81 16.72
CA ILE A 255 5.81 -13.72 16.67
C ILE A 255 5.08 -13.57 18.00
N LYS A 256 4.67 -14.69 18.63
CA LYS A 256 4.03 -14.66 19.95
C LYS A 256 4.96 -14.11 21.03
N ASN A 257 6.25 -14.46 21.00
CA ASN A 257 7.23 -13.92 21.93
C ASN A 257 7.50 -12.43 21.67
N THR A 258 7.65 -12.02 20.42
CA THR A 258 7.78 -10.60 20.03
C THR A 258 6.57 -9.80 20.53
N LEU A 259 5.36 -10.32 20.33
CA LEU A 259 4.13 -9.69 20.82
C LEU A 259 4.16 -9.51 22.33
N LYS A 260 4.51 -10.56 23.09
CA LYS A 260 4.61 -10.48 24.55
C LYS A 260 5.66 -9.46 25.01
N ALA A 261 6.80 -9.41 24.34
CA ALA A 261 7.88 -8.47 24.65
C ALA A 261 7.45 -7.02 24.36
N ILE A 262 6.83 -6.77 23.21
CA ILE A 262 6.22 -5.46 22.91
C ILE A 262 5.20 -5.11 23.99
N ARG A 263 4.30 -6.03 24.37
CA ARG A 263 3.23 -5.79 25.37
C ARG A 263 3.74 -5.59 26.79
N SER A 264 4.93 -6.09 27.14
CA SER A 264 5.53 -5.80 28.46
C SER A 264 5.99 -4.36 28.59
N VAL A 265 6.16 -3.65 27.48
CA VAL A 265 6.56 -2.24 27.41
C VAL A 265 5.40 -1.35 26.98
N ASN A 266 4.75 -1.67 25.85
CA ASN A 266 3.70 -0.88 25.23
C ASN A 266 2.39 -1.69 25.08
N ARG A 267 1.42 -1.36 25.94
CA ARG A 267 0.06 -1.96 25.94
C ARG A 267 -0.88 -1.34 24.92
N GLN A 268 -0.53 -0.20 24.32
CA GLN A 268 -1.41 0.58 23.46
C GLN A 268 -1.14 0.38 21.97
N ALA A 269 0.09 0.01 21.56
CA ALA A 269 0.43 -0.17 20.15
C ALA A 269 -0.48 -1.18 19.44
N TYR A 270 -0.94 -0.84 18.24
CA TYR A 270 -1.54 -1.83 17.34
C TYR A 270 -0.44 -2.72 16.75
N ILE A 271 -0.61 -4.04 16.83
CA ILE A 271 0.37 -5.01 16.34
C ILE A 271 -0.20 -5.73 15.10
N PHE A 272 0.51 -5.63 13.98
CA PHE A 272 0.16 -6.26 12.73
C PHE A 272 1.18 -7.32 12.33
N VAL A 273 0.71 -8.46 11.86
CA VAL A 273 1.56 -9.50 11.25
C VAL A 273 1.34 -9.50 9.74
N LEU A 274 2.41 -9.22 9.00
CA LEU A 274 2.39 -9.06 7.54
C LEU A 274 3.07 -10.23 6.85
N ILE A 275 2.46 -10.75 5.78
CA ILE A 275 3.13 -11.68 4.87
C ILE A 275 4.03 -10.90 3.90
N ASN A 276 5.33 -11.09 4.04
CA ASN A 276 6.34 -10.67 3.07
C ASN A 276 6.66 -11.82 2.09
N ASN A 277 7.15 -11.45 0.92
CA ASN A 277 7.57 -12.35 -0.16
C ASN A 277 6.45 -13.33 -0.58
N TYR A 278 5.24 -12.80 -0.72
CA TYR A 278 4.05 -13.59 -1.03
C TYR A 278 4.00 -13.99 -2.50
N PHE A 279 3.90 -15.29 -2.76
CA PHE A 279 3.65 -15.82 -4.09
C PHE A 279 2.14 -15.92 -4.30
N ARG A 280 1.58 -14.97 -5.07
CA ARG A 280 0.21 -15.06 -5.58
C ARG A 280 0.19 -16.10 -6.70
N ASP A 281 0.02 -17.35 -6.31
CA ASP A 281 -0.27 -18.41 -7.27
C ASP A 281 -1.53 -19.14 -6.79
N GLU A 282 -2.41 -19.50 -7.73
CA GLU A 282 -3.68 -20.20 -7.50
C GLU A 282 -3.47 -21.67 -7.08
N ALA A 283 -2.25 -22.00 -6.63
CA ALA A 283 -1.92 -23.30 -6.12
C ALA A 283 -2.65 -23.55 -4.79
N GLN A 284 -3.29 -24.72 -4.70
CA GLN A 284 -3.92 -25.25 -3.49
C GLN A 284 -3.02 -25.10 -2.24
N LYS A 285 -1.69 -25.14 -2.39
CA LYS A 285 -0.71 -24.99 -1.31
C LYS A 285 -0.73 -23.61 -0.63
N ALA A 286 -0.78 -22.52 -1.40
CA ALA A 286 -0.78 -21.17 -0.84
C ALA A 286 -2.07 -20.92 -0.05
N GLN A 287 -3.21 -21.35 -0.60
CA GLN A 287 -4.50 -21.27 0.07
C GLN A 287 -4.55 -22.11 1.36
N VAL A 288 -4.00 -23.34 1.33
CA VAL A 288 -3.90 -24.19 2.53
C VAL A 288 -3.05 -23.51 3.59
N LEU A 289 -1.87 -22.99 3.24
CA LEU A 289 -1.01 -22.28 4.20
C LEU A 289 -1.70 -21.03 4.77
N LYS A 290 -2.29 -20.20 3.91
CA LYS A 290 -3.05 -19.03 4.32
C LYS A 290 -4.12 -19.38 5.34
N ASN A 291 -4.91 -20.43 5.08
CA ASN A 291 -5.94 -20.90 6.01
C ASN A 291 -5.36 -21.37 7.35
N GLN A 292 -4.20 -22.04 7.35
CA GLN A 292 -3.53 -22.45 8.59
C GLN A 292 -3.01 -21.24 9.39
N TYR A 293 -2.42 -20.24 8.73
CA TYR A 293 -1.98 -18.99 9.38
C TYR A 293 -3.17 -18.24 9.98
N LYS A 294 -4.27 -18.08 9.22
CA LYS A 294 -5.51 -17.48 9.72
C LYS A 294 -6.02 -18.19 10.98
N LYS A 295 -6.10 -19.52 10.94
CA LYS A 295 -6.55 -20.33 12.10
C LYS A 295 -5.61 -20.23 13.30
N TYR A 296 -4.30 -20.11 13.06
CA TYR A 296 -3.32 -19.95 14.13
C TYR A 296 -3.46 -18.59 14.81
N PHE A 297 -3.53 -17.52 14.02
CA PHE A 297 -3.58 -16.15 14.53
C PHE A 297 -4.98 -15.71 14.97
N SER A 298 -6.06 -16.34 14.52
CA SER A 298 -7.42 -16.03 15.01
C SER A 298 -7.50 -16.20 16.54
N LYS A 299 -6.85 -17.23 17.09
CA LYS A 299 -6.76 -17.45 18.54
C LYS A 299 -6.02 -16.34 19.28
N LEU A 300 -5.04 -15.70 18.63
CA LEU A 300 -4.31 -14.57 19.19
C LEU A 300 -5.17 -13.29 19.10
N SER A 301 -5.85 -13.06 17.99
CA SER A 301 -6.78 -11.93 17.83
C SER A 301 -7.99 -12.01 18.78
N GLU A 302 -8.44 -13.21 19.15
CA GLU A 302 -9.46 -13.39 20.19
C GLU A 302 -8.98 -12.97 21.59
N GLN A 303 -7.66 -12.97 21.84
CA GLN A 303 -7.05 -12.68 23.14
C GLN A 303 -6.48 -11.26 23.23
N GLU A 304 -6.21 -10.63 22.10
CA GLU A 304 -5.52 -9.34 21.99
C GLU A 304 -6.29 -8.44 21.02
N GLU A 305 -7.06 -7.48 21.56
CA GLU A 305 -7.92 -6.59 20.76
C GLU A 305 -7.13 -5.76 19.74
N ARG A 306 -5.93 -5.32 20.11
CA ARG A 306 -5.03 -4.52 19.26
C ARG A 306 -4.00 -5.37 18.52
N PHE A 307 -4.39 -6.59 18.11
CA PHE A 307 -3.57 -7.49 17.32
C PHE A 307 -4.31 -8.01 16.09
N GLN A 308 -3.66 -7.91 14.93
CA GLN A 308 -4.24 -8.36 13.68
C GLN A 308 -3.23 -9.08 12.78
N PHE A 309 -3.61 -10.27 12.32
CA PHE A 309 -2.94 -10.92 11.20
C PHE A 309 -3.52 -10.38 9.90
N ILE A 310 -2.66 -9.81 9.06
CA ILE A 310 -3.06 -9.28 7.76
C ILE A 310 -3.26 -10.46 6.81
N ASP A 311 -4.49 -10.62 6.32
CA ASP A 311 -4.75 -11.55 5.23
C ASP A 311 -3.96 -11.12 4.00
N PRO A 312 -3.11 -11.99 3.40
CA PRO A 312 -2.33 -11.62 2.23
C PRO A 312 -3.17 -11.25 1.00
N ASP A 313 -4.46 -11.60 0.96
CA ASP A 313 -5.39 -11.12 -0.07
C ASP A 313 -5.77 -9.64 0.12
N ASP A 314 -5.78 -9.16 1.37
CA ASP A 314 -6.09 -7.76 1.70
C ASP A 314 -4.84 -6.89 1.57
N ALA A 315 -3.72 -7.31 2.17
CA ALA A 315 -2.42 -6.68 2.00
C ALA A 315 -1.25 -7.66 2.20
N SER A 316 -0.31 -7.64 1.27
CA SER A 316 0.91 -8.43 1.32
C SER A 316 1.99 -7.76 0.48
N ILE A 317 3.24 -8.08 0.75
CA ILE A 317 4.34 -7.73 -0.15
C ILE A 317 4.60 -8.93 -1.05
N ARG A 318 4.30 -8.78 -2.35
CA ARG A 318 4.46 -9.85 -3.33
C ARG A 318 5.94 -10.18 -3.54
N ASN A 319 6.22 -11.42 -3.91
CA ASN A 319 7.55 -11.77 -4.41
C ASN A 319 7.89 -10.88 -5.61
N SER A 320 9.03 -10.19 -5.52
CA SER A 320 9.44 -9.20 -6.49
C SER A 320 10.93 -9.29 -6.75
N ARG A 321 11.32 -9.38 -8.03
CA ARG A 321 12.73 -9.27 -8.42
C ARG A 321 13.30 -7.89 -8.08
N GLN A 322 12.48 -6.84 -8.14
CA GLN A 322 12.91 -5.49 -7.78
C GLN A 322 13.33 -5.40 -6.32
N LEU A 323 12.54 -6.00 -5.41
CA LEU A 323 12.90 -6.06 -3.99
C LEU A 323 14.06 -7.02 -3.73
N PHE A 324 14.15 -8.12 -4.49
CA PHE A 324 15.26 -9.07 -4.35
C PHE A 324 16.62 -8.47 -4.73
N TYR A 325 16.67 -7.63 -5.77
CA TYR A 325 17.88 -6.94 -6.21
C TYR A 325 18.01 -5.52 -5.64
N TRP A 326 17.14 -5.12 -4.72
CA TRP A 326 17.26 -3.84 -4.05
C TRP A 326 18.54 -3.82 -3.20
N GLY A 327 19.34 -2.76 -3.34
CA GLY A 327 20.70 -2.71 -2.81
C GLY A 327 21.80 -3.03 -3.85
N TYR A 328 21.44 -3.40 -5.09
CA TYR A 328 22.44 -3.61 -6.14
C TYR A 328 23.28 -2.35 -6.43
N HIS A 329 22.71 -1.17 -6.14
CA HIS A 329 23.39 0.13 -6.25
C HIS A 329 24.71 0.21 -5.45
N ILE A 330 24.80 -0.53 -4.35
CA ILE A 330 26.02 -0.64 -3.53
C ILE A 330 27.20 -1.22 -4.33
N TYR A 331 26.92 -2.06 -5.33
CA TYR A 331 27.96 -2.76 -6.11
C TYR A 331 28.23 -2.13 -7.47
N ASN A 332 27.26 -1.44 -8.07
CA ASN A 332 27.43 -0.85 -9.39
C ASN A 332 27.69 0.67 -9.36
N GLY A 333 27.60 1.31 -8.17
CA GLY A 333 27.88 2.74 -7.98
C GLY A 333 26.69 3.66 -8.32
N ASP A 334 25.49 3.11 -8.54
CA ASP A 334 24.29 3.91 -8.71
C ASP A 334 23.90 4.61 -7.40
N LYS A 335 23.07 5.65 -7.51
CA LYS A 335 22.54 6.34 -6.34
C LYS A 335 21.56 5.43 -5.57
N PRO A 336 21.52 5.54 -4.23
CA PRO A 336 20.49 4.88 -3.45
C PRO A 336 19.08 5.27 -3.91
N GLU A 337 18.26 4.27 -4.16
CA GLU A 337 16.85 4.43 -4.51
C GLU A 337 16.00 3.35 -3.84
N LEU A 338 14.70 3.60 -3.72
CA LEU A 338 13.73 2.57 -3.38
C LEU A 338 13.38 1.76 -4.63
N ALA A 339 12.87 0.53 -4.45
CA ALA A 339 12.38 -0.31 -5.54
C ALA A 339 11.01 0.15 -6.11
N PHE A 340 10.84 1.47 -6.27
CA PHE A 340 9.62 2.14 -6.71
C PHE A 340 9.66 2.61 -8.17
N THR A 341 10.80 2.40 -8.84
CA THR A 341 10.97 2.68 -10.26
C THR A 341 10.15 1.69 -11.10
N PRO A 342 9.25 2.16 -11.99
CA PRO A 342 8.43 1.27 -12.81
C PRO A 342 9.26 0.47 -13.83
N ILE A 343 8.94 -0.82 -14.00
CA ILE A 343 9.45 -1.68 -15.07
C ILE A 343 8.29 -1.99 -16.01
N GLY A 344 8.39 -1.55 -17.27
CA GLY A 344 7.30 -1.71 -18.24
C GLY A 344 6.00 -1.03 -17.80
N GLY A 345 6.10 0.15 -17.17
CA GLY A 345 4.95 0.91 -16.65
C GLY A 345 4.39 0.40 -15.32
N LYS A 346 4.94 -0.68 -14.75
CA LYS A 346 4.42 -1.32 -13.53
C LYS A 346 5.41 -1.28 -12.38
N CYS A 347 4.90 -1.09 -11.17
CA CYS A 347 5.69 -1.21 -9.96
C CYS A 347 4.90 -1.93 -8.87
N ALA A 348 5.07 -3.26 -8.79
CA ALA A 348 4.43 -4.08 -7.77
C ALA A 348 4.84 -3.67 -6.34
N PRO A 349 6.12 -3.37 -6.02
CA PRO A 349 6.48 -2.89 -4.69
C PRO A 349 5.74 -1.62 -4.31
N LYS A 350 5.72 -0.60 -5.18
CA LYS A 350 4.97 0.65 -4.93
C LYS A 350 3.50 0.38 -4.63
N ALA A 351 2.84 -0.46 -5.44
CA ALA A 351 1.46 -0.84 -5.22
C ALA A 351 1.25 -1.56 -3.88
N ASP A 352 2.14 -2.50 -3.54
CA ASP A 352 2.03 -3.33 -2.33
C ASP A 352 2.21 -2.50 -1.05
N PHE A 353 3.19 -1.60 -1.02
CA PHE A 353 3.44 -0.75 0.15
C PHE A 353 2.38 0.35 0.32
N LEU A 354 1.85 0.92 -0.76
CA LEU A 354 0.71 1.85 -0.67
C LEU A 354 -0.57 1.15 -0.23
N ASN A 355 -0.79 -0.09 -0.68
CA ASN A 355 -1.92 -0.91 -0.22
C ASN A 355 -1.77 -1.36 1.24
N LEU A 356 -0.54 -1.64 1.68
CA LEU A 356 -0.25 -1.89 3.09
C LEU A 356 -0.57 -0.65 3.93
N LEU A 357 -0.18 0.54 3.47
CA LEU A 357 -0.53 1.78 4.16
C LEU A 357 -2.05 1.96 4.28
N ASP A 358 -2.80 1.81 3.17
CA ASP A 358 -4.28 1.80 3.20
C ASP A 358 -4.83 0.82 4.25
N TYR A 359 -4.28 -0.40 4.32
CA TYR A 359 -4.72 -1.40 5.28
C TYR A 359 -4.48 -0.96 6.73
N LEU A 360 -3.29 -0.44 7.03
CA LEU A 360 -2.93 0.03 8.37
C LEU A 360 -3.83 1.20 8.80
N GLU A 361 -4.13 2.12 7.89
CA GLU A 361 -5.00 3.28 8.16
C GLU A 361 -6.45 2.87 8.48
N GLU A 362 -6.98 1.84 7.82
CA GLU A 362 -8.36 1.37 8.02
C GLU A 362 -8.56 0.51 9.26
N HIS A 363 -7.52 -0.23 9.65
CA HIS A 363 -7.58 -1.20 10.76
C HIS A 363 -6.91 -0.67 12.03
N SER A 364 -6.80 0.65 12.12
CA SER A 364 -6.30 1.34 13.30
C SER A 364 -7.03 2.65 13.54
N ASP A 365 -6.70 3.28 14.67
CA ASP A 365 -7.23 4.60 15.01
C ASP A 365 -6.56 5.74 14.22
N ILE A 366 -5.65 5.49 13.26
CA ILE A 366 -5.05 6.53 12.39
C ILE A 366 -6.14 7.37 11.71
N ALA A 367 -7.24 6.76 11.27
CA ALA A 367 -8.32 7.48 10.58
C ALA A 367 -8.96 8.57 11.48
N GLN A 368 -8.94 8.41 12.81
CA GLN A 368 -9.45 9.42 13.73
C GLN A 368 -8.58 10.68 13.73
N TYR A 369 -7.28 10.54 13.46
CA TYR A 369 -6.35 11.66 13.27
C TYR A 369 -6.50 12.33 11.89
N LYS A 370 -7.10 11.66 10.89
CA LYS A 370 -7.50 12.28 9.61
C LYS A 370 -8.78 13.12 9.71
N SER A 371 -9.63 12.92 10.74
CA SER A 371 -10.94 13.60 10.89
C SER A 371 -10.89 15.11 11.23
N ARG A 372 -9.73 15.75 11.04
CA ARG A 372 -9.57 17.21 11.10
C ARG A 372 -9.17 17.85 9.76
N MET A 373 -9.09 17.06 8.69
CA MET A 373 -9.15 17.49 7.29
C MET A 373 -10.59 17.76 6.85
#